data_AF-A0A0F0HZQ6-F1
#
_entry.id   AF-A0A0F0HZQ6-F1
#
_cell.length_a   1.000
_cell.length_b   1.000
_cell.length_c   1.000
_cell.angle_alpha   90.00
_cell.angle_beta   90.00
_cell.angle_gamma   90.00
#
_symmetry.space_group_name_H-M   'P 1'
#
loop_
_entity.id
_entity.type
_entity.pdbx_description
1 polymer ?
#
loop_
_entity_poly.entity_id
_entity_poly.type
_entity_poly.pdbx_seq_one_letter_code
_entity_poly.pdbx_strand_id
1 'polypeptide(L)'
;IVSGYVITNHNTSGCSGIGSWYHQRARDGIWTCSGSPIVSGYVITNHNTSGCSGIGSWYHQLVRNGIWTCPYSPIPAGYRSTTYNATGCSGLGAWLTVRA
;
A
#
# COMPACT_ATOMS: atom_id res chain seq x y z
N ILE A 1 -9.20 14.03 -0.80
CA ILE A 1 -7.79 13.64 -0.94
C ILE A 1 -7.20 14.35 -2.15
N VAL A 2 -6.06 15.02 -2.02
CA VAL A 2 -5.37 15.66 -3.15
C VAL A 2 -4.68 14.56 -3.97
N SER A 3 -4.80 14.62 -5.30
CA SER A 3 -4.14 13.63 -6.17
C SER A 3 -2.63 13.58 -5.88
N GLY A 4 -2.09 12.37 -5.77
CA GLY A 4 -0.69 12.14 -5.41
C GLY A 4 -0.35 12.23 -3.91
N TYR A 5 -1.32 12.47 -3.03
CA TYR A 5 -1.14 12.36 -1.58
C TYR A 5 -1.68 11.02 -1.06
N VAL A 6 -1.00 10.50 -0.04
CA VAL A 6 -1.33 9.26 0.67
C VAL A 6 -1.34 9.53 2.17
N ILE A 7 -2.08 8.71 2.89
CA ILE A 7 -2.18 8.76 4.34
C ILE A 7 -1.08 7.87 4.92
N THR A 8 -0.18 8.41 5.72
CA THR A 8 1.00 7.67 6.22
C THR A 8 0.97 7.43 7.72
N ASN A 9 0.16 8.20 8.46
CA ASN A 9 -0.02 7.99 9.88
C ASN A 9 -1.42 8.40 10.35
N HIS A 10 -1.83 7.82 11.47
CA HIS A 10 -3.05 8.15 12.18
C HIS A 10 -2.70 8.46 13.63
N ASN A 11 -2.93 9.71 14.03
CA ASN A 11 -2.79 10.14 15.41
C ASN A 11 -4.16 10.13 16.09
N THR A 12 -4.40 9.15 16.95
CA THR A 12 -5.66 8.99 17.68
C THR A 12 -5.97 10.13 18.65
N SER A 13 -4.94 10.83 19.16
CA SER A 13 -5.13 11.99 20.05
C SER A 13 -5.26 13.32 19.30
N GLY A 14 -5.15 13.31 17.97
CA GLY A 14 -5.33 14.50 17.14
C GLY A 14 -6.75 15.08 17.21
N CYS A 15 -6.90 16.37 16.89
CA CYS A 15 -8.20 17.06 16.83
C CYS A 15 -9.06 16.87 18.10
N SER A 16 -8.50 17.16 19.28
CA SER A 16 -9.17 16.99 20.58
C SER A 16 -9.71 15.57 20.83
N GLY A 17 -9.00 14.54 20.36
CA GLY A 17 -9.36 13.14 20.57
C GLY A 17 -10.29 12.52 19.51
N ILE A 18 -10.62 13.26 18.45
CA ILE A 18 -11.39 12.74 17.31
C ILE A 18 -10.49 11.90 16.37
N GLY A 19 -9.19 12.14 16.40
CA GLY A 19 -8.21 11.56 15.51
C GLY A 19 -7.82 12.50 14.38
N SER A 20 -6.55 12.44 13.97
CA SER A 20 -6.04 13.17 12.81
C SER A 20 -5.19 12.27 11.91
N TRP A 21 -5.23 12.56 10.61
CA TRP A 21 -4.55 11.79 9.58
C TRP A 21 -3.41 12.59 8.98
N TYR A 22 -2.24 11.97 8.87
CA TYR A 22 -1.07 12.62 8.28
C TYR A 22 -0.99 12.31 6.79
N HIS A 23 -0.99 13.36 5.97
CA HIS A 23 -0.95 13.25 4.51
C HIS A 23 0.43 13.63 4.00
N GLN A 24 1.01 12.78 3.16
CA GLN A 24 2.29 13.03 2.50
C GLN A 24 2.16 12.76 1.01
N ARG A 25 3.05 13.35 0.20
CA ARG A 25 3.14 12.98 -1.21
C ARG A 25 3.60 11.54 -1.35
N ALA A 26 2.99 10.80 -2.26
CA ALA A 26 3.41 9.46 -2.61
C ALA A 26 4.84 9.50 -3.15
N ARG A 27 5.64 8.53 -2.71
CA ARG A 27 7.00 8.28 -3.17
C ARG A 27 7.25 6.78 -3.12
N ASP A 28 8.19 6.30 -3.92
CA ASP A 28 8.55 4.89 -3.93
C ASP A 28 9.01 4.42 -2.54
N GLY A 29 8.49 3.29 -2.10
CA GLY A 29 8.84 2.69 -0.82
C GLY A 29 8.25 3.40 0.41
N ILE A 30 6.98 3.81 0.34
CA ILE A 30 6.29 4.47 1.45
C ILE A 30 5.28 3.53 2.14
N TRP A 31 5.24 3.57 3.47
CA TRP A 31 4.16 2.93 4.22
C TRP A 31 2.96 3.87 4.31
N THR A 32 1.79 3.35 3.98
CA THR A 32 0.53 4.08 4.03
C THR A 32 -0.47 3.35 4.90
N CYS A 33 -1.33 4.07 5.61
CA CYS A 33 -2.38 3.49 6.42
C CYS A 33 -3.42 2.75 5.57
N SER A 34 -4.02 1.70 6.13
CA SER A 34 -5.21 1.08 5.53
C SER A 34 -6.30 2.14 5.29
N GLY A 35 -6.87 2.17 4.08
CA GLY A 35 -7.80 3.21 3.64
C GLY A 35 -7.15 4.38 2.89
N SER A 36 -5.82 4.46 2.85
CA SER A 36 -5.14 5.38 1.93
C SER A 36 -5.40 4.98 0.48
N PRO A 37 -5.64 5.93 -0.44
CA PRO A 37 -5.69 5.62 -1.86
C PRO A 37 -4.33 5.16 -2.38
N ILE A 38 -4.36 4.32 -3.41
CA ILE A 38 -3.18 3.86 -4.13
C ILE A 38 -3.05 4.74 -5.37
N VAL A 39 -1.94 5.46 -5.47
CA VAL A 39 -1.68 6.37 -6.60
C VAL A 39 -1.40 5.56 -7.87
N SER A 40 -1.81 6.07 -9.04
CA SER A 40 -1.56 5.40 -10.31
C SER A 40 -0.05 5.11 -10.50
N GLY A 41 0.25 3.91 -11.00
CA GLY A 41 1.63 3.42 -11.17
C GLY A 41 2.25 2.80 -9.90
N TYR A 42 1.60 2.94 -8.74
CA TYR A 42 2.02 2.26 -7.52
C TYR A 42 1.27 0.95 -7.32
N VAL A 43 1.94 0.02 -6.66
CA VAL A 43 1.43 -1.28 -6.22
C VAL A 43 1.71 -1.46 -4.74
N ILE A 44 0.93 -2.30 -4.09
CA ILE A 44 1.16 -2.70 -2.71
C ILE A 44 2.01 -3.96 -2.71
N THR A 45 3.08 -4.00 -1.90
CA THR A 45 4.03 -5.12 -1.88
C THR A 45 4.23 -5.73 -0.49
N ASN A 46 3.75 -5.07 0.56
CA ASN A 46 3.73 -5.62 1.90
C ASN A 46 2.54 -5.11 2.72
N HIS A 47 2.22 -5.84 3.78
CA HIS A 47 1.17 -5.52 4.74
C HIS A 47 1.71 -5.62 6.16
N ASN A 48 1.40 -4.64 7.00
CA ASN A 48 1.70 -4.68 8.43
C ASN A 48 0.46 -4.31 9.22
N THR A 49 -0.08 -5.27 9.98
CA THR A 49 -1.30 -5.15 10.78
C THR A 49 -1.17 -4.18 11.96
N SER A 50 0.02 -4.01 12.52
CA SER A 50 0.24 -3.10 13.67
C SER A 50 0.54 -1.66 13.24
N GLY A 51 0.72 -1.41 11.94
CA GLY A 51 1.01 -0.08 11.43
C GLY A 51 -0.16 0.90 11.61
N CYS A 52 0.14 2.19 11.55
CA CYS A 52 -0.83 3.28 11.64
C CYS A 52 -1.73 3.19 12.89
N SER A 53 -1.11 3.07 14.07
CA SER A 53 -1.80 2.99 15.37
C SER A 53 -2.80 1.82 15.45
N GLY A 54 -2.49 0.67 14.83
CA GLY A 54 -3.31 -0.55 14.88
C GLY A 54 -4.38 -0.68 13.80
N ILE A 55 -4.46 0.27 12.86
CA ILE A 55 -5.41 0.24 11.72
C ILE A 55 -4.88 -0.66 10.59
N GLY A 56 -3.58 -0.94 10.60
CA GLY A 56 -2.88 -1.62 9.53
C GLY A 56 -2.27 -0.63 8.54
N SER A 57 -1.25 -1.11 7.84
CA SER A 57 -0.51 -0.34 6.86
C SER A 57 -0.09 -1.21 5.69
N TRP A 58 0.00 -0.57 4.53
CA TRP A 58 0.37 -1.16 3.26
C TRP A 58 1.62 -0.49 2.75
N TYR A 59 2.54 -1.27 2.20
CA TYR A 59 3.77 -0.75 1.63
C TYR A 59 3.59 -0.49 0.14
N HIS A 60 3.68 0.77 -0.26
CA HIS A 60 3.47 1.22 -1.63
C HIS A 60 4.81 1.38 -2.34
N GLN A 61 4.91 0.80 -3.53
CA GLN A 61 6.09 0.89 -4.41
C GLN A 61 5.67 1.14 -5.84
N LEU A 62 6.55 1.74 -6.64
CA LEU A 62 6.36 1.82 -8.08
C LEU A 62 6.41 0.43 -8.71
N VAL A 63 5.49 0.15 -9.63
CA VAL A 63 5.47 -1.12 -10.35
C VAL A 63 6.75 -1.30 -11.16
N ARG A 64 7.32 -2.51 -11.10
CA ARG A 64 8.47 -2.92 -11.91
C ARG A 64 8.35 -4.40 -12.25
N ASN A 65 9.06 -4.83 -13.28
CA ASN A 65 9.01 -6.22 -13.72
C ASN A 65 9.56 -7.15 -12.63
N GLY A 66 8.80 -8.19 -12.25
CA GLY A 66 9.20 -9.17 -11.24
C GLY A 66 8.97 -8.73 -9.79
N ILE A 67 8.06 -7.77 -9.56
CA ILE A 67 7.70 -7.33 -8.21
C ILE A 67 6.58 -8.21 -7.63
N TRP A 68 6.66 -8.53 -6.33
CA TRP A 68 5.58 -9.21 -5.62
C TRP A 68 4.55 -8.19 -5.15
N THR A 69 3.30 -8.38 -5.54
CA THR A 69 2.19 -7.50 -5.20
C THR A 69 1.19 -8.21 -4.29
N CYS A 70 0.75 -7.53 -3.23
CA CYS A 70 -0.26 -8.00 -2.31
C CYS A 70 -1.63 -8.14 -2.97
N PRO A 71 -2.57 -8.89 -2.36
CA PRO A 71 -3.95 -8.87 -2.78
C PRO A 71 -4.47 -7.45 -2.57
N TYR A 72 -5.49 -7.04 -3.33
CA TYR A 72 -6.04 -5.67 -3.33
C TYR A 72 -5.15 -4.60 -3.98
N SER A 73 -3.92 -4.92 -4.39
CA SER A 73 -3.13 -4.01 -5.22
C SER A 73 -3.75 -3.89 -6.61
N PRO A 74 -3.93 -2.66 -7.15
CA PRO A 74 -4.23 -2.48 -8.56
C PRO A 74 -3.04 -2.97 -9.38
N ILE A 75 -3.31 -3.58 -10.53
CA ILE A 75 -2.28 -3.96 -11.50
C ILE A 75 -2.27 -2.89 -12.59
N PRO A 76 -1.20 -2.07 -12.73
CA PRO A 76 -1.12 -1.06 -13.76
C PRO A 76 -1.14 -1.66 -15.17
N ALA A 77 -1.60 -0.88 -16.16
CA ALA A 77 -1.62 -1.30 -17.55
C ALA A 77 -0.21 -1.70 -18.04
N GLY A 78 -0.14 -2.76 -18.85
CA GLY A 78 1.12 -3.33 -19.32
C GLY A 78 1.80 -4.30 -18.34
N TYR A 79 1.13 -4.64 -17.23
CA TYR A 79 1.57 -5.68 -16.30
C TYR A 79 0.48 -6.75 -16.14
N ARG A 80 0.90 -7.95 -15.73
CA ARG A 80 0.02 -9.05 -15.36
C ARG A 80 0.55 -9.79 -14.14
N SER A 81 -0.38 -10.33 -13.34
CA SER A 81 -0.07 -11.26 -12.26
C SER A 81 0.10 -12.68 -12.81
N THR A 82 1.13 -13.40 -12.36
CA THR A 82 1.43 -14.75 -12.84
C THR A 82 1.43 -15.78 -11.71
N THR A 83 2.47 -15.77 -10.89
CA THR A 83 2.71 -16.77 -9.85
C THR A 83 2.14 -16.32 -8.53
N TYR A 84 1.50 -17.23 -7.78
CA TYR A 84 1.00 -16.96 -6.43
C TYR A 84 1.96 -17.49 -5.37
N ASN A 85 2.15 -16.73 -4.30
CA ASN A 85 2.88 -17.13 -3.10
C ASN A 85 2.03 -16.85 -1.84
N ALA A 86 1.59 -17.89 -1.14
CA ALA A 86 0.73 -17.77 0.04
C ALA A 86 1.39 -17.09 1.25
N THR A 87 2.72 -17.07 1.35
CA THR A 87 3.41 -16.45 2.51
C THR A 87 3.60 -14.95 2.35
N GLY A 88 3.35 -14.41 1.15
CA GLY A 88 3.51 -12.98 0.87
C GLY A 88 2.55 -12.09 1.66
N CYS A 89 2.96 -10.84 1.86
CA CYS A 89 2.14 -9.78 2.47
C CYS A 89 1.58 -10.16 3.85
N SER A 90 2.45 -10.66 4.73
CA SER A 90 2.10 -11.12 6.07
C SER A 90 1.05 -12.23 6.09
N GLY A 91 1.14 -13.17 5.13
CA GLY A 91 0.27 -14.34 5.05
C GLY A 91 -1.06 -14.13 4.32
N LEU A 92 -1.26 -12.96 3.70
CA LEU A 92 -2.43 -12.69 2.85
C LEU A 92 -2.29 -13.26 1.42
N GLY A 93 -1.08 -13.68 1.07
CA GLY A 93 -0.72 -14.10 -0.28
C GLY A 93 -0.20 -12.94 -1.12
N ALA A 94 0.72 -13.21 -2.03
CA ALA A 94 1.23 -12.24 -2.99
C ALA A 94 1.28 -12.85 -4.38
N TRP A 95 1.18 -11.98 -5.38
CA TRP A 95 1.24 -12.35 -6.79
C TRP A 95 2.48 -11.75 -7.44
N LEU A 96 3.19 -12.53 -8.24
CA LEU A 96 4.30 -12.05 -9.02
C LEU A 96 3.75 -11.23 -10.18
N THR A 97 4.06 -9.94 -10.19
CA THR A 97 3.66 -9.02 -11.24
C THR A 97 4.81 -8.83 -12.22
N VAL A 98 4.55 -9.19 -13.48
CA VAL A 98 5.51 -9.10 -14.60
C VAL A 98 4.95 -8.22 -15.70
N ARG A 99 5.84 -7.66 -16.51
CA ARG A 99 5.46 -6.89 -17.70
C ARG A 99 4.78 -7.84 -18.70
N ALA A 100 3.60 -7.45 -19.19
CA ALA A 100 2.76 -8.24 -20.10
C ALA A 100 3.29 -8.21 -21.54
#